data_AF-A0A814ZBA7-F1
#
_entry.id   AF-A0A814ZBA7-F1
#
_cell.length_a   1.000
_cell.length_b   1.000
_cell.length_c   1.000
_cell.angle_alpha   90.00
_cell.angle_beta   90.00
_cell.angle_gamma   90.00
#
_symmetry.space_group_name_H-M   'P 1'
#
loop_
_entity.id
_entity.type
_entity.pdbx_description
1 polymer ?
#
loop_
_entity_poly.entity_id
_entity_poly.type
_entity_poly.pdbx_seq_one_letter_code
_entity_poly.pdbx_strand_id
1 'polypeptide(L)'
;MNNQSWDGNQASIYLERQVLTWLKIIIGFPNDETCSGALVSGTSVATIVALAVARKKFHDRKMKIYCSTDAHNCIIRAVDILGIGKENIIIIPTNKQRQIDLQILEKSIDLNFGGVIIGSTGTVGTGAIDDLNGLADLCARHPNDLWYIG
;
A
#
# COMPACT_ATOMS: atom_id res chain seq x y z
N MET A 1 26.43 -9.27 0.88
CA MET A 1 26.32 -9.53 2.33
C MET A 1 24.84 -9.68 2.64
N ASN A 2 24.44 -10.76 3.33
CA ASN A 2 23.04 -10.99 3.69
C ASN A 2 22.72 -10.27 5.00
N ASN A 3 21.76 -9.35 5.01
CA ASN A 3 21.39 -8.57 6.21
C ASN A 3 20.64 -9.40 7.28
N GLN A 4 20.46 -10.71 7.05
CA GLN A 4 19.69 -11.63 7.90
C GLN A 4 20.57 -12.54 8.79
N SER A 5 21.90 -12.42 8.77
CA SER A 5 22.79 -13.31 9.53
C SER A 5 23.22 -12.73 10.87
N TRP A 6 22.78 -13.40 11.95
CA TRP A 6 23.41 -13.57 13.27
C TRP A 6 24.28 -12.42 13.81
N ASP A 7 23.59 -11.39 14.31
CA ASP A 7 23.91 -10.54 15.49
C ASP A 7 23.22 -9.15 15.39
N GLY A 8 22.70 -8.82 14.20
CA GLY A 8 22.01 -7.55 13.95
C GLY A 8 22.95 -6.34 13.96
N ASN A 9 24.26 -6.55 14.04
CA ASN A 9 25.29 -5.56 14.32
C ASN A 9 26.28 -5.42 13.15
N GLN A 10 25.75 -5.51 11.93
CA GLN A 10 26.51 -5.34 10.70
C GLN A 10 26.33 -3.92 10.15
N ALA A 11 27.39 -3.37 9.56
CA ALA A 11 27.38 -2.03 8.96
C ALA A 11 26.24 -1.84 7.93
N SER A 12 25.85 -2.90 7.24
CA SER A 12 24.72 -2.91 6.29
C SER A 12 23.38 -2.56 6.94
N ILE A 13 23.12 -3.02 8.17
CA ILE A 13 21.86 -2.76 8.90
C ILE A 13 21.80 -1.30 9.33
N TYR A 14 22.91 -0.74 9.81
CA TYR A 14 22.98 0.68 10.17
C TYR A 14 22.79 1.59 8.95
N LEU A 15 23.40 1.24 7.81
CA LEU A 15 23.20 1.95 6.55
C LEU A 15 21.74 1.90 6.09
N GLU A 16 21.12 0.72 6.12
CA GLU A 16 19.71 0.55 5.75
C GLU A 16 18.80 1.40 6.65
N ARG A 17 19.00 1.37 7.97
CA ARG A 17 18.26 2.21 8.93
C ARG A 17 18.44 3.70 8.66
N GLN A 18 19.66 4.12 8.33
CA GLN A 18 19.94 5.52 8.02
C GLN A 18 19.24 5.97 6.73
N VAL A 19 19.27 5.13 5.69
CA VAL A 19 18.56 5.40 4.42
C VAL A 19 17.05 5.48 4.67
N LEU A 20 16.48 4.54 5.44
CA LEU A 20 15.07 4.57 5.80
C LEU A 20 14.70 5.84 6.59
N THR A 21 15.57 6.30 7.49
CA THR A 21 15.38 7.55 8.23
C THR A 21 15.29 8.74 7.27
N TRP A 22 16.18 8.83 6.29
CA TRP A 22 16.12 9.89 5.28
C TRP A 22 14.86 9.80 4.43
N LEU A 23 14.45 8.60 4.01
CA LEU A 23 13.22 8.41 3.24
C LEU A 23 11.98 8.82 4.04
N LYS A 24 11.89 8.47 5.33
CA LYS A 24 10.80 8.92 6.21
C LYS A 24 10.70 10.44 6.23
N ILE A 25 11.84 11.13 6.40
CA ILE A 25 11.89 12.60 6.42
C ILE A 25 11.45 13.19 5.08
N ILE A 26 11.93 12.64 3.96
CA ILE A 26 11.57 13.12 2.61
C ILE A 26 10.08 12.95 2.33
N ILE A 27 9.50 11.82 2.74
CA ILE A 27 8.07 11.51 2.54
C ILE A 27 7.19 12.28 3.54
N GLY A 28 7.75 12.74 4.67
CA GLY A 28 7.02 13.40 5.74
C GLY A 28 6.38 12.43 6.75
N PHE A 29 6.89 11.19 6.83
CA PHE A 29 6.46 10.21 7.83
C PHE A 29 7.09 10.48 9.20
N PRO A 30 6.43 10.06 10.30
CA PRO A 30 6.99 10.15 11.64
C PRO A 30 8.38 9.48 11.71
N ASN A 31 9.33 10.17 12.32
CA ASN A 31 10.69 9.64 12.51
C ASN A 31 10.87 8.94 13.87
N ASP A 32 9.80 8.40 14.43
CA ASP A 32 9.77 7.65 15.67
C ASP A 32 9.54 6.14 15.43
N GLU A 33 9.36 5.38 16.51
CA GLU A 33 9.17 3.93 16.48
C GLU A 33 7.80 3.50 15.91
N THR A 34 6.85 4.43 15.72
CA THR A 34 5.55 4.13 15.12
C THR A 34 5.63 3.91 13.62
N CYS A 35 6.72 4.36 12.98
CA CYS A 35 6.99 4.16 11.56
C CYS A 35 8.14 3.16 11.37
N SER A 36 7.96 2.19 10.48
CA SER A 36 9.00 1.22 10.11
C SER A 36 9.10 1.09 8.59
N GLY A 37 10.17 0.48 8.10
CA GLY A 37 10.41 0.27 6.68
C GLY A 37 11.48 -0.79 6.44
N ALA A 38 11.58 -1.24 5.20
CA ALA A 38 12.59 -2.19 4.75
C ALA A 38 12.93 -1.89 3.28
N LEU A 39 14.20 -2.01 2.91
CA LEU A 39 14.60 -1.94 1.52
C LEU A 39 14.31 -3.29 0.85
N VAL A 40 13.61 -3.25 -0.28
CA VAL A 40 13.20 -4.46 -1.01
C VAL A 40 13.55 -4.36 -2.49
N SER A 41 13.64 -5.51 -3.15
CA SER A 41 14.00 -5.64 -4.56
C SER A 41 12.85 -5.22 -5.48
N GLY A 42 12.60 -3.91 -5.56
CA GLY A 42 11.65 -3.29 -6.47
C GLY A 42 10.21 -3.25 -5.98
N THR A 43 9.38 -2.50 -6.71
CA THR A 43 8.01 -2.16 -6.32
C THR A 43 7.10 -3.37 -6.19
N SER A 44 7.28 -4.40 -7.01
CA SER A 44 6.46 -5.62 -6.91
C SER A 44 6.59 -6.30 -5.54
N VAL A 45 7.82 -6.39 -5.00
CA VAL A 45 8.04 -6.96 -3.67
C VAL A 45 7.51 -6.02 -2.59
N ALA A 46 7.68 -4.70 -2.76
CA ALA A 46 7.10 -3.71 -1.85
C ALA A 46 5.56 -3.86 -1.75
N THR A 47 4.87 -4.05 -2.88
CA THR A 47 3.42 -4.29 -2.91
C THR A 47 3.04 -5.57 -2.17
N ILE A 48 3.80 -6.66 -2.34
CA ILE A 48 3.57 -7.92 -1.61
C ILE A 48 3.71 -7.70 -0.10
N VAL A 49 4.78 -7.04 0.34
CA VAL A 49 5.02 -6.75 1.76
C VAL A 49 3.91 -5.86 2.33
N ALA A 50 3.52 -4.80 1.63
CA ALA A 50 2.46 -3.90 2.07
C ALA A 50 1.10 -4.61 2.20
N LEU A 51 0.74 -5.46 1.23
CA LEU A 51 -0.48 -6.27 1.29
C LEU A 51 -0.41 -7.35 2.38
N ALA A 52 0.76 -7.93 2.64
CA ALA A 52 0.94 -8.88 3.74
C ALA A 52 0.73 -8.19 5.11
N VAL A 53 1.21 -6.96 5.28
CA VAL A 53 0.96 -6.15 6.48
C VAL A 53 -0.54 -5.84 6.62
N ALA A 54 -1.19 -5.39 5.55
CA ALA A 54 -2.63 -5.14 5.55
C ALA A 54 -3.43 -6.40 5.89
N ARG A 55 -3.01 -7.57 5.39
CA ARG A 55 -3.63 -8.86 5.70
C ARG A 55 -3.50 -9.26 7.15
N LYS A 56 -2.37 -8.93 7.79
CA LYS A 56 -2.20 -9.17 9.23
C LYS A 56 -3.19 -8.32 10.05
N LYS A 57 -3.45 -7.07 9.65
CA LYS A 57 -4.47 -6.23 10.29
C LYS A 57 -5.86 -6.85 10.20
N PHE A 58 -6.23 -7.36 9.03
CA PHE A 58 -7.56 -7.93 8.77
C PHE A 58 -7.62 -9.46 8.88
N HIS A 59 -6.75 -10.10 9.66
CA HIS A 59 -6.59 -11.56 9.64
C HIS A 59 -7.89 -12.37 9.87
N ASP A 60 -8.84 -11.84 10.64
CA ASP A 60 -10.14 -12.48 10.92
C ASP A 60 -11.23 -12.18 9.88
N ARG A 61 -10.93 -11.34 8.88
CA ARG A 61 -11.90 -10.86 7.88
C ARG A 61 -11.39 -11.11 6.49
N LYS A 62 -12.31 -11.39 5.57
CA LYS A 62 -11.97 -11.34 4.14
C LYS A 62 -11.60 -9.91 3.76
N MET A 63 -10.63 -9.77 2.88
CA MET A 63 -10.16 -8.47 2.41
C MET A 63 -10.71 -8.17 1.02
N LYS A 64 -10.96 -6.89 0.74
CA LYS A 64 -11.17 -6.36 -0.61
C LYS A 64 -10.09 -5.33 -0.93
N ILE A 65 -9.50 -5.40 -2.11
CA ILE A 65 -8.52 -4.42 -2.59
C ILE A 65 -9.19 -3.50 -3.59
N TYR A 66 -9.19 -2.21 -3.30
CA TYR A 66 -9.72 -1.16 -4.15
C TYR A 66 -8.57 -0.46 -4.86
N CYS A 67 -8.57 -0.48 -6.19
CA CYS A 67 -7.55 0.19 -7.00
C CYS A 67 -8.16 0.78 -8.27
N SER A 68 -7.47 1.76 -8.86
CA SER A 68 -7.93 2.39 -10.09
C SER A 68 -7.84 1.45 -11.30
N THR A 69 -8.57 1.77 -12.38
CA THR A 69 -8.43 1.08 -13.68
C THR A 69 -7.01 1.12 -14.25
N ASP A 70 -6.21 2.11 -13.86
CA ASP A 70 -4.85 2.33 -14.34
C ASP A 70 -3.78 1.81 -13.36
N ALA A 71 -4.19 1.09 -12.31
CA ALA A 71 -3.29 0.59 -11.29
C ALA A 71 -2.30 -0.45 -11.84
N HIS A 72 -1.10 -0.51 -11.25
CA HIS A 72 -0.04 -1.38 -11.74
C HIS A 72 -0.39 -2.87 -11.59
N ASN A 73 -0.16 -3.66 -12.64
CA ASN A 73 -0.44 -5.11 -12.67
C ASN A 73 0.27 -5.95 -11.60
N CYS A 74 1.22 -5.37 -10.84
CA CYS A 74 1.86 -6.05 -9.71
C CYS A 74 0.85 -6.35 -8.59
N ILE A 75 -0.23 -5.57 -8.46
CA ILE A 75 -1.28 -5.79 -7.46
C ILE A 75 -1.94 -7.15 -7.67
N ILE A 76 -2.29 -7.48 -8.92
CA ILE A 76 -2.91 -8.76 -9.27
C ILE A 76 -1.98 -9.92 -8.89
N ARG A 77 -0.69 -9.80 -9.22
CA ARG A 77 0.31 -10.82 -8.86
C ARG A 77 0.47 -10.96 -7.36
N ALA A 78 0.48 -9.86 -6.62
CA ALA A 78 0.62 -9.88 -5.17
C ALA A 78 -0.62 -10.52 -4.49
N VAL A 79 -1.82 -10.21 -4.98
CA VAL A 79 -3.08 -10.83 -4.54
C VAL A 79 -3.08 -12.34 -4.79
N ASP A 80 -2.60 -12.78 -5.96
CA ASP A 80 -2.44 -14.20 -6.29
C ASP A 80 -1.43 -14.89 -5.36
N ILE A 81 -0.25 -14.32 -5.19
CA ILE A 81 0.83 -14.87 -4.35
C ILE A 81 0.38 -14.99 -2.89
N LEU A 82 -0.36 -14.00 -2.38
CA LEU A 82 -0.88 -14.02 -1.02
C LEU A 82 -2.13 -14.89 -0.87
N GLY A 83 -2.69 -15.44 -1.95
CA GLY A 83 -3.89 -16.26 -1.89
C GLY A 83 -5.14 -15.48 -1.45
N ILE A 84 -5.18 -14.18 -1.76
CA ILE A 84 -6.35 -13.33 -1.46
C ILE A 84 -7.46 -13.54 -2.49
N GLY A 85 -7.12 -13.91 -3.74
CA GLY A 85 -8.07 -14.15 -4.81
C GLY A 85 -8.43 -12.90 -5.61
N LYS A 86 -8.43 -13.00 -6.94
CA LYS A 86 -8.67 -11.86 -7.85
C LYS A 86 -10.09 -11.31 -7.75
N GLU A 87 -11.05 -12.14 -7.34
CA GLU A 87 -12.43 -11.76 -7.10
C GLU A 87 -12.58 -10.71 -6.00
N ASN A 88 -11.57 -10.56 -5.16
CA ASN A 88 -11.52 -9.55 -4.10
C ASN A 88 -10.88 -8.23 -4.57
N ILE A 89 -10.47 -8.12 -5.84
CA ILE A 89 -10.02 -6.86 -6.43
C ILE A 89 -11.23 -6.11 -6.99
N ILE A 90 -11.49 -4.93 -6.45
CA ILE A 90 -12.55 -4.02 -6.86
C ILE A 90 -11.92 -2.89 -7.66
N ILE A 91 -12.15 -2.89 -8.97
CA ILE A 91 -11.63 -1.86 -9.86
C ILE A 91 -12.55 -0.64 -9.80
N ILE A 92 -11.96 0.50 -9.45
CA ILE A 92 -12.64 1.80 -9.40
C ILE A 92 -12.30 2.59 -10.67
N PRO A 93 -13.31 3.13 -11.38
CA PRO A 93 -13.08 4.01 -12.53
C PRO A 93 -12.22 5.22 -12.18
N THR A 94 -11.55 5.75 -13.18
CA THR A 94 -10.81 7.01 -13.07
C THR A 94 -11.66 8.21 -13.47
N ASN A 95 -11.38 9.36 -12.87
CA ASN A 95 -11.99 10.64 -13.20
C ASN A 95 -11.37 11.24 -14.50
N LYS A 96 -11.78 12.46 -14.86
CA LYS A 96 -11.26 13.16 -16.06
C LYS A 96 -9.76 13.43 -15.99
N GLN A 97 -9.18 13.48 -14.79
CA GLN A 97 -7.75 13.67 -14.53
C GLN A 97 -6.98 12.34 -14.48
N ARG A 98 -7.63 11.22 -14.81
CA ARG A 98 -7.06 9.85 -14.75
C ARG A 98 -6.66 9.42 -13.34
N GLN A 99 -7.25 10.04 -12.32
CA GLN A 99 -7.10 9.67 -10.92
C GLN A 99 -8.26 8.74 -10.52
N ILE A 100 -8.08 7.89 -9.52
CA ILE A 100 -9.18 7.12 -8.92
C ILE A 100 -10.35 8.03 -8.53
N ASP A 101 -11.57 7.66 -8.91
CA ASP A 101 -12.76 8.45 -8.55
C ASP A 101 -13.13 8.17 -7.08
N LEU A 102 -12.84 9.13 -6.21
CA LEU A 102 -13.13 9.05 -4.77
C LEU A 102 -14.62 8.87 -4.46
N GLN A 103 -15.52 9.45 -5.25
CA GLN A 103 -16.95 9.33 -5.00
C GLN A 103 -17.46 7.92 -5.32
N ILE A 104 -16.92 7.31 -6.38
CA ILE A 104 -17.25 5.93 -6.74
C ILE A 104 -16.59 4.96 -5.73
N LEU A 105 -15.35 5.24 -5.34
CA LEU A 105 -14.64 4.47 -4.31
C LEU A 105 -15.44 4.42 -3.01
N GLU A 106 -15.85 5.57 -2.47
CA GLU A 106 -16.59 5.65 -1.21
C GLU A 106 -17.91 4.85 -1.24
N LYS A 107 -18.62 4.88 -2.38
CA LYS A 107 -19.85 4.09 -2.58
C LYS A 107 -19.60 2.59 -2.75
N SER A 108 -18.40 2.20 -3.15
CA SER A 108 -18.02 0.80 -3.41
C SER A 108 -17.47 0.09 -2.17
N ILE A 109 -17.17 0.85 -1.11
CA ILE A 109 -16.63 0.31 0.13
C ILE A 109 -17.71 -0.50 0.85
N ASP A 110 -17.34 -1.74 1.20
CA ASP A 110 -18.17 -2.66 1.96
C ASP A 110 -17.49 -2.93 3.30
N LEU A 111 -17.99 -2.26 4.34
CA LEU A 111 -17.41 -2.31 5.69
C LEU A 111 -17.57 -3.67 6.37
N ASN A 112 -18.25 -4.65 5.77
CA ASN A 112 -18.22 -6.02 6.28
C ASN A 112 -16.86 -6.71 6.02
N PHE A 113 -16.07 -6.18 5.09
CA PHE A 113 -14.74 -6.67 4.71
C PHE A 113 -13.65 -5.72 5.20
N GLY A 114 -12.42 -6.23 5.33
CA GLY A 114 -11.25 -5.36 5.47
C GLY A 114 -10.93 -4.71 4.13
N GLY A 115 -11.06 -3.39 4.02
CA GLY A 115 -10.79 -2.66 2.79
C GLY A 115 -9.34 -2.21 2.69
N VAL A 116 -8.67 -2.53 1.59
CA VAL A 116 -7.34 -1.99 1.27
C VAL A 116 -7.47 -1.07 0.08
N ILE A 117 -7.11 0.20 0.24
CA ILE A 117 -7.16 1.22 -0.81
C ILE A 117 -5.75 1.44 -1.33
N ILE A 118 -5.58 1.30 -2.64
CA ILE A 118 -4.31 1.54 -3.33
C ILE A 118 -4.34 2.91 -4.02
N GLY A 119 -3.47 3.83 -3.59
CA GLY A 119 -3.19 5.07 -4.28
C GLY A 119 -2.00 4.92 -5.24
N SER A 120 -2.07 5.57 -6.40
CA SER A 120 -0.99 5.61 -7.37
C SER A 120 -0.35 6.99 -7.45
N THR A 121 0.96 7.06 -7.22
CA THR A 121 1.77 8.29 -7.35
C THR A 121 2.49 8.34 -8.69
N GLY A 122 1.74 8.26 -9.79
CA GLY A 122 2.28 8.17 -11.14
C GLY A 122 1.88 6.86 -11.82
N THR A 123 0.69 6.82 -12.39
CA THR A 123 0.21 5.67 -13.18
C THR A 123 1.12 5.43 -14.38
N VAL A 124 1.38 4.17 -14.72
CA VAL A 124 2.35 3.79 -15.77
C VAL A 124 1.99 4.38 -17.13
N GLY A 125 0.71 4.48 -17.44
CA GLY A 125 0.22 4.92 -18.76
C GLY A 125 0.12 6.43 -18.93
N THR A 126 -0.18 7.18 -17.86
CA THR A 126 -0.53 8.60 -17.96
C THR A 126 0.26 9.51 -17.01
N GLY A 127 1.03 8.94 -16.08
CA GLY A 127 1.73 9.70 -15.05
C GLY A 127 0.80 10.40 -14.07
N ALA A 128 -0.47 9.99 -14.00
CA ALA A 128 -1.45 10.59 -13.11
C ALA A 128 -1.13 10.25 -11.66
N ILE A 129 -1.31 11.22 -10.77
CA ILE A 129 -1.14 11.07 -9.33
C ILE A 129 -2.53 11.14 -8.72
N ASP A 130 -2.96 10.10 -8.03
CA ASP A 130 -4.24 10.07 -7.33
C ASP A 130 -4.32 11.15 -6.24
N ASP A 131 -5.53 11.50 -5.80
CA ASP A 131 -5.71 12.36 -4.63
C ASP A 131 -5.35 11.60 -3.34
N LEU A 132 -4.04 11.53 -3.05
CA LEU A 132 -3.50 10.77 -1.93
C LEU A 132 -4.02 11.27 -0.57
N ASN A 133 -4.24 12.57 -0.45
CA ASN A 133 -4.80 13.17 0.76
C ASN A 133 -6.26 12.74 0.93
N GLY A 134 -7.07 12.84 -0.13
CA GLY A 134 -8.46 12.37 -0.09
C GLY A 134 -8.58 10.86 0.21
N LEU A 135 -7.67 10.03 -0.31
CA LEU A 135 -7.60 8.59 0.01
C LEU A 135 -7.22 8.35 1.47
N ALA A 136 -6.22 9.08 1.98
CA ALA A 136 -5.81 9.01 3.38
C ALA A 136 -6.94 9.44 4.33
N ASP A 137 -7.61 10.55 4.02
CA ASP A 137 -8.74 11.07 4.80
C ASP A 137 -9.92 10.09 4.81
N LEU A 138 -10.22 9.44 3.67
CA LEU A 138 -11.24 8.38 3.60
C LEU A 138 -10.89 7.19 4.49
N CYS A 139 -9.64 6.73 4.46
CA CYS A 139 -9.18 5.66 5.36
C CYS A 139 -9.23 6.08 6.84
N ALA A 140 -8.88 7.34 7.14
CA ALA A 140 -8.90 7.88 8.50
C ALA A 140 -10.31 7.98 9.10
N ARG A 141 -11.36 8.10 8.26
CA ARG A 141 -12.76 8.02 8.70
C ARG A 141 -13.17 6.61 9.17
N HIS A 142 -12.49 5.57 8.71
CA HIS A 142 -12.78 4.17 9.04
C HIS A 142 -11.50 3.40 9.42
N PRO A 143 -10.78 3.81 10.48
CA PRO A 143 -9.42 3.34 10.76
C PRO A 143 -9.36 1.85 11.16
N ASN A 144 -10.47 1.25 11.59
CA ASN A 144 -10.55 -0.18 11.93
C ASN A 144 -10.88 -1.06 10.72
N ASP A 145 -11.43 -0.49 9.66
CA ASP A 145 -12.00 -1.23 8.52
C ASP A 145 -11.21 -1.00 7.24
N LEU A 146 -10.52 0.14 7.12
CA LEU A 146 -9.77 0.52 5.95
C LEU A 146 -8.25 0.58 6.22
N TRP A 147 -7.48 0.34 5.18
CA TRP A 147 -6.02 0.45 5.16
C TRP A 147 -5.58 1.10 3.85
N TYR A 148 -4.71 2.12 3.96
CA TYR A 148 -4.19 2.84 2.80
C TYR A 148 -2.78 2.36 2.44
N ILE A 149 -2.53 2.16 1.14
CA ILE A 149 -1.20 1.91 0.57
C ILE A 149 -1.02 2.91 -0.57
N GLY A 150 0.00 3.76 -0.50
CA GLY A 150 0.33 4.76 -1.50
C GLY A 150 1.77 5.22 -1.39
#